data_AF-A0A518JU15-F1
#
_entry.id   AF-A0A518JU15-F1
#
_cell.length_a   1.000
_cell.length_b   1.000
_cell.length_c   1.000
_cell.angle_alpha   90.00
_cell.angle_beta   90.00
_cell.angle_gamma   90.00
#
_symmetry.space_group_name_H-M   'P 1'
#
loop_
_entity.id
_entity.type
_entity.pdbx_description
1 polymer ?
#
loop_
_entity_poly.entity_id
_entity_poly.type
_entity_poly.pdbx_seq_one_letter_code
_entity_poly.pdbx_strand_id
1 'polypeptide(L)'
;MLPYLVAFQCLLALRTIEADKESRFDLASKPNMAGDVLKLTTEHANKNPSIPEHAIPQLATQFGNGLGWQLRSFPIAIRVDRQIHDDHPKLRPLQRKNIEQQLQESMEALSPSIKKIAPKEIIDANASMSSAFTQFWADLWNEPALSTPFTAAGYKPIGEKLLALNASIADDPNKDRELIESWAKAVGIDRWFQTVAR
;
A
#
# COMPACT_ATOMS: atom_id res chain seq x y z
N MET A 1 7.48 -21.36 -0.33
CA MET A 1 6.85 -20.05 -0.64
C MET A 1 5.52 -20.26 -1.35
N LEU A 2 5.49 -21.04 -2.45
CA LEU A 2 4.29 -21.29 -3.26
C LEU A 2 3.01 -21.66 -2.46
N PRO A 3 3.01 -22.56 -1.46
CA PRO A 3 1.78 -22.88 -0.71
C PRO A 3 1.15 -21.68 0.00
N TYR A 4 1.96 -20.81 0.59
CA TYR A 4 1.47 -19.58 1.22
C TYR A 4 0.92 -18.60 0.18
N LEU A 5 1.62 -18.41 -0.95
CA LEU A 5 1.15 -17.53 -2.02
C LEU A 5 -0.18 -18.01 -2.61
N VAL A 6 -0.35 -19.32 -2.77
CA VAL A 6 -1.63 -19.90 -3.20
C VAL A 6 -2.72 -19.60 -2.18
N ALA A 7 -2.50 -19.85 -0.89
CA ALA A 7 -3.48 -19.53 0.16
C ALA A 7 -3.86 -18.03 0.16
N PHE A 8 -2.85 -17.15 0.04
CA PHE A 8 -3.05 -15.70 -0.03
C PHE A 8 -3.91 -15.28 -1.22
N GLN A 9 -3.61 -15.77 -2.43
CA GLN A 9 -4.40 -15.46 -3.61
C GLN A 9 -5.81 -16.06 -3.55
N CYS A 10 -5.96 -17.27 -3.00
CA CYS A 10 -7.27 -17.89 -2.79
C CYS A 10 -8.13 -17.08 -1.82
N LEU A 11 -7.56 -16.58 -0.72
CA LEU A 11 -8.31 -15.75 0.23
C LEU A 11 -8.68 -14.39 -0.36
N LEU A 12 -7.79 -13.74 -1.13
CA LEU A 12 -8.16 -12.52 -1.86
C LEU A 12 -9.33 -12.76 -2.85
N ALA A 13 -9.28 -13.88 -3.58
CA ALA A 13 -10.36 -14.25 -4.49
C ALA A 13 -11.65 -14.56 -3.72
N LEU A 14 -11.56 -15.26 -2.59
CA LEU A 14 -12.71 -15.62 -1.77
C LEU A 14 -13.42 -14.38 -1.24
N ARG A 15 -12.68 -13.39 -0.71
CA ARG A 15 -13.27 -12.11 -0.30
C ARG A 15 -14.08 -11.46 -1.43
N THR A 16 -13.54 -11.45 -2.64
CA THR A 16 -14.26 -10.89 -3.80
C THR A 16 -15.53 -11.68 -4.15
N ILE A 17 -15.49 -13.01 -4.02
CA ILE A 17 -16.61 -13.90 -4.34
C ILE A 17 -17.72 -13.79 -3.28
N GLU A 18 -17.34 -13.74 -2.00
CA GLU A 18 -18.23 -13.68 -0.85
C GLU A 18 -18.86 -12.30 -0.66
N ALA A 19 -18.22 -11.23 -1.14
CA ALA A 19 -18.84 -9.90 -1.14
C ALA A 19 -20.13 -9.90 -1.97
N ASP A 20 -21.15 -9.23 -1.43
CA ASP A 20 -22.40 -8.95 -2.10
C ASP A 20 -22.14 -8.20 -3.40
N LYS A 21 -23.00 -8.42 -4.40
CA LYS A 21 -22.83 -7.84 -5.74
C LYS A 21 -22.63 -6.31 -5.70
N GLU A 22 -23.34 -5.62 -4.83
CA GLU A 22 -23.28 -4.15 -4.68
C GLU A 22 -21.97 -3.68 -4.01
N SER A 23 -21.36 -4.55 -3.21
CA SER A 23 -20.12 -4.28 -2.47
C SER A 23 -18.87 -4.56 -3.30
N ARG A 24 -18.97 -5.35 -4.38
CA ARG A 24 -17.85 -5.65 -5.28
C ARG A 24 -17.40 -4.39 -6.03
N PHE A 25 -16.09 -4.24 -6.14
CA PHE A 25 -15.49 -3.06 -6.76
C PHE A 25 -14.16 -3.37 -7.44
N ASP A 26 -13.78 -2.47 -8.34
CA ASP A 26 -12.41 -2.31 -8.82
C ASP A 26 -11.87 -0.94 -8.38
N LEU A 27 -10.55 -0.83 -8.20
CA LEU A 27 -9.90 0.47 -8.02
C LEU A 27 -9.55 1.06 -9.38
N ALA A 28 -10.08 2.25 -9.67
CA ALA A 28 -9.84 2.98 -10.91
C ALA A 28 -9.12 4.30 -10.65
N SER A 29 -8.24 4.68 -11.58
CA SER A 29 -7.67 6.02 -11.62
C SER A 29 -8.72 7.02 -12.09
N LYS A 30 -8.78 8.17 -11.43
CA LYS A 30 -9.57 9.33 -11.90
C LYS A 30 -8.89 9.96 -13.13
N PRO A 31 -9.65 10.61 -14.04
CA PRO A 31 -9.09 11.18 -15.27
C PRO A 31 -7.93 12.18 -15.07
N ASN A 32 -7.91 12.88 -13.94
CA ASN A 32 -6.88 13.85 -13.59
C ASN A 32 -5.57 13.22 -13.09
N MET A 33 -5.58 11.96 -12.64
CA MET A 33 -4.41 11.34 -11.96
C MET A 33 -3.13 11.43 -12.80
N ALA A 34 -3.19 11.04 -14.06
CA ALA A 34 -2.01 11.04 -14.93
C ALA A 34 -1.45 12.46 -15.14
N GLY A 35 -2.32 13.45 -15.33
CA GLY A 35 -1.92 14.85 -15.50
C GLY A 35 -1.33 15.45 -14.23
N ASP A 36 -1.94 15.19 -13.07
CA ASP A 36 -1.47 15.68 -11.78
C ASP A 36 -0.11 15.09 -11.41
N VAL A 37 0.06 13.77 -11.56
CA VAL A 37 1.32 13.10 -11.22
C VAL A 37 2.43 13.50 -12.19
N LEU A 38 2.12 13.67 -13.49
CA LEU A 38 3.08 14.21 -14.45
C LEU A 38 3.51 15.61 -14.05
N LYS A 39 2.56 16.49 -13.71
CA LYS A 39 2.86 17.85 -13.26
C LYS A 39 3.78 17.87 -12.03
N LEU A 40 3.44 17.09 -11.00
CA LEU A 40 4.28 16.98 -9.79
C LEU A 40 5.68 16.46 -10.12
N THR A 41 5.79 15.46 -10.99
CA THR A 41 7.08 14.88 -11.38
C THR A 41 7.92 15.88 -12.17
N THR A 42 7.31 16.63 -13.09
CA THR A 42 7.98 17.71 -13.83
C THR A 42 8.44 18.83 -12.91
N GLU A 43 7.59 19.29 -11.99
CA GLU A 43 7.92 20.34 -11.01
C GLU A 43 9.07 19.94 -10.08
N HIS A 44 9.12 18.67 -9.69
CA HIS A 44 10.23 18.09 -8.92
C HIS A 44 11.52 18.02 -9.75
N ALA A 45 11.44 17.52 -10.99
CA ALA A 45 12.58 17.42 -11.90
C ALA A 45 13.18 18.78 -12.28
N ASN A 46 12.36 19.83 -12.42
CA ASN A 46 12.84 21.19 -12.66
C ASN A 46 13.74 21.72 -11.54
N LYS A 47 13.60 21.19 -10.32
CA LYS A 47 14.43 21.51 -9.15
C LYS A 47 15.55 20.49 -8.93
N ASN A 48 15.58 19.41 -9.71
CA ASN A 48 16.57 18.35 -9.59
C ASN A 48 17.17 17.96 -10.96
N PRO A 49 18.33 18.52 -11.32
CA PRO A 49 18.98 18.24 -12.61
C PRO A 49 19.47 16.79 -12.77
N SER A 50 19.42 15.96 -11.73
CA SER A 50 19.78 14.54 -11.84
C SER A 50 18.71 13.69 -12.52
N ILE A 51 17.52 14.24 -12.79
CA ILE A 51 16.42 13.52 -13.44
C ILE A 51 16.43 13.88 -14.93
N PRO A 52 16.71 12.93 -15.84
CA PRO A 52 16.69 13.20 -17.27
C PRO A 52 15.28 13.55 -17.74
N GLU A 53 15.14 14.60 -18.56
CA GLU A 53 13.84 15.09 -19.05
C GLU A 53 13.03 13.99 -19.75
N HIS A 54 13.69 13.16 -20.55
CA HIS A 54 13.06 12.04 -21.26
C HIS A 54 12.51 10.95 -20.32
N ALA A 55 12.98 10.87 -19.07
CA ALA A 55 12.53 9.88 -18.10
C ALA A 55 11.29 10.33 -17.31
N ILE A 56 10.96 11.63 -17.31
CA ILE A 56 9.88 12.21 -16.50
C ILE A 56 8.52 11.53 -16.76
N PRO A 57 8.06 11.32 -18.01
CA PRO A 57 6.75 10.69 -18.24
C PRO A 57 6.67 9.24 -17.74
N GLN A 58 7.78 8.50 -17.87
CA GLN A 58 7.85 7.12 -17.40
C GLN A 58 7.83 7.05 -15.87
N LEU A 59 8.59 7.92 -15.20
CA LEU A 59 8.60 8.02 -13.74
C LEU A 59 7.22 8.40 -13.21
N ALA A 60 6.57 9.40 -13.80
CA ALA A 60 5.21 9.79 -13.41
C ALA A 60 4.21 8.63 -13.51
N THR A 61 4.28 7.86 -14.61
CA THR A 61 3.44 6.68 -14.79
C THR A 61 3.71 5.61 -13.73
N GLN A 62 4.99 5.33 -13.44
CA GLN A 62 5.39 4.37 -12.41
C GLN A 62 4.93 4.79 -11.01
N PHE A 63 5.07 6.07 -10.67
CA PHE A 63 4.61 6.61 -9.38
C PHE A 63 3.09 6.51 -9.22
N GLY A 64 2.33 6.94 -10.22
CA GLY A 64 0.86 6.83 -10.20
C GLY A 64 0.39 5.38 -10.07
N ASN A 65 0.92 4.48 -10.91
CA ASN A 65 0.55 3.07 -10.88
C ASN A 65 0.96 2.38 -9.57
N GLY A 66 2.14 2.71 -9.04
CA GLY A 66 2.64 2.18 -7.77
C GLY A 66 1.75 2.55 -6.60
N LEU A 67 1.27 3.80 -6.52
CA LEU A 67 0.35 4.22 -5.47
C LEU A 67 -1.00 3.50 -5.57
N GLY A 68 -1.56 3.36 -6.78
CA GLY A 68 -2.78 2.58 -7.00
C GLY A 68 -2.61 1.11 -6.60
N TRP A 69 -1.47 0.52 -6.92
CA TRP A 69 -1.15 -0.86 -6.55
C TRP A 69 -1.04 -1.05 -5.03
N GLN A 70 -0.40 -0.13 -4.31
CA GLN A 70 -0.32 -0.21 -2.86
C GLN A 70 -1.70 -0.04 -2.21
N LEU A 71 -2.47 0.95 -2.68
CA LEU A 71 -3.80 1.24 -2.15
C LEU A 71 -4.77 0.07 -2.33
N ARG A 72 -4.76 -0.61 -3.47
CA ARG A 72 -5.61 -1.80 -3.68
C ARG A 72 -5.15 -3.02 -2.89
N SER A 73 -3.87 -3.08 -2.49
CA SER A 73 -3.26 -4.29 -1.94
C SER A 73 -3.16 -4.25 -0.43
N PHE A 74 -2.45 -3.28 0.14
CA PHE A 74 -2.06 -3.28 1.56
C PHE A 74 -3.23 -3.36 2.56
N PRO A 75 -4.34 -2.59 2.41
CA PRO A 75 -5.42 -2.63 3.38
C PRO A 75 -6.03 -4.05 3.52
N ILE A 76 -6.20 -4.74 2.38
CA ILE A 76 -6.80 -6.08 2.31
C ILE A 76 -5.77 -7.16 2.60
N ALA A 77 -4.53 -6.99 2.15
CA ALA A 77 -3.43 -7.90 2.42
C ALA A 77 -3.22 -8.07 3.94
N ILE A 78 -3.30 -6.99 4.72
CA ILE A 78 -3.21 -7.04 6.19
C ILE A 78 -4.26 -7.98 6.79
N ARG A 79 -5.51 -7.94 6.31
CA ARG A 79 -6.60 -8.82 6.77
C ARG A 79 -6.33 -10.28 6.38
N VAL A 80 -6.01 -10.51 5.11
CA VAL A 80 -5.71 -11.85 4.60
C VAL A 80 -4.50 -12.47 5.30
N ASP A 81 -3.45 -11.70 5.52
CA ASP A 81 -2.25 -12.17 6.20
C ASP A 81 -2.49 -12.45 7.68
N ARG A 82 -3.32 -11.65 8.36
CA ARG A 82 -3.78 -11.96 9.72
C ARG A 82 -4.50 -13.31 9.73
N GLN A 83 -5.49 -13.49 8.86
CA GLN A 83 -6.25 -14.72 8.78
C GLN A 83 -5.36 -15.94 8.52
N ILE A 84 -4.45 -15.88 7.54
CA ILE A 84 -3.50 -16.97 7.27
C ILE A 84 -2.62 -17.26 8.47
N HIS A 85 -2.11 -16.22 9.12
CA HIS A 85 -1.26 -16.36 10.29
C HIS A 85 -1.99 -17.11 11.41
N ASP A 86 -3.25 -16.78 11.65
CA ASP A 86 -4.03 -17.30 12.77
C ASP A 86 -4.57 -18.71 12.48
N ASP A 87 -5.15 -18.92 11.29
CA ASP A 87 -5.82 -20.17 10.91
C ASP A 87 -4.86 -21.25 10.41
N HIS A 88 -3.68 -20.86 9.89
CA HIS A 88 -2.74 -21.77 9.25
C HIS A 88 -1.31 -21.65 9.80
N PRO A 89 -1.05 -22.06 11.07
CA PRO A 89 0.28 -21.98 11.68
C PRO A 89 1.40 -22.63 10.87
N LYS A 90 1.09 -23.70 10.11
CA LYS A 90 2.05 -24.39 9.23
C LYS A 90 2.56 -23.52 8.07
N LEU A 91 1.82 -22.47 7.69
CA LEU A 91 2.22 -21.55 6.62
C LEU A 91 3.09 -20.39 7.13
N ARG A 92 3.16 -20.14 8.44
CA ARG A 92 3.91 -19.00 9.03
C ARG A 92 5.37 -18.91 8.58
N PRO A 93 6.16 -20.00 8.49
CA PRO A 93 7.54 -19.88 7.99
C PRO A 93 7.61 -19.40 6.54
N LEU A 94 6.64 -19.79 5.70
CA LEU A 94 6.56 -19.36 4.30
C LEU A 94 6.03 -17.93 4.17
N GLN A 95 5.05 -17.57 4.99
CA GLN A 95 4.54 -16.21 5.12
C GLN A 95 5.68 -15.27 5.51
N ARG A 96 6.38 -15.58 6.61
CA ARG A 96 7.50 -14.77 7.09
C ARG A 96 8.54 -14.53 6.01
N LYS A 97 9.01 -15.59 5.33
CA LYS A 97 9.97 -15.45 4.24
C LYS A 97 9.50 -14.48 3.14
N ASN A 98 8.22 -14.54 2.76
CA ASN A 98 7.66 -13.67 1.74
C ASN A 98 7.50 -12.21 2.23
N ILE A 99 7.09 -12.05 3.48
CA ILE A 99 6.88 -10.74 4.08
C ILE A 99 8.20 -10.04 4.36
N GLU A 100 9.25 -10.74 4.79
CA GLU A 100 10.59 -10.16 4.97
C GLU A 100 11.10 -9.52 3.67
N GLN A 101 10.84 -10.14 2.51
CA GLN A 101 11.15 -9.55 1.21
C GLN A 101 10.34 -8.25 0.96
N GLN A 102 9.03 -8.26 1.20
CA GLN A 102 8.18 -7.07 1.02
C GLN A 102 8.56 -5.94 2.00
N LEU A 103 8.98 -6.28 3.22
CA LEU A 103 9.47 -5.31 4.20
C LEU A 103 10.78 -4.67 3.73
N GLN A 104 11.70 -5.45 3.16
CA GLN A 104 12.92 -4.91 2.57
C GLN A 104 12.62 -3.95 1.40
N GLU A 105 11.76 -4.35 0.47
CA GLU A 105 11.33 -3.51 -0.66
C GLU A 105 10.67 -2.20 -0.17
N SER A 106 9.86 -2.28 0.89
CA SER A 106 9.24 -1.11 1.52
C SER A 106 10.27 -0.17 2.13
N MET A 107 11.31 -0.69 2.77
CA MET A 107 12.40 0.13 3.34
C MET A 107 13.24 0.80 2.25
N GLU A 108 13.47 0.13 1.11
CA GLU A 108 14.20 0.70 -0.03
C GLU A 108 13.50 1.92 -0.61
N ALA A 109 12.17 1.99 -0.52
CA ALA A 109 11.38 3.18 -0.91
C ALA A 109 11.70 4.43 -0.08
N LEU A 110 12.26 4.28 1.13
CA LEU A 110 12.75 5.39 1.96
C LEU A 110 14.19 5.82 1.64
N SER A 111 14.88 5.09 0.75
CA SER A 111 16.29 5.35 0.47
C SER A 111 16.52 6.77 -0.06
N PRO A 112 17.70 7.37 0.19
CA PRO A 112 18.05 8.69 -0.35
C PRO A 112 17.93 8.75 -1.87
N SER A 113 18.19 7.65 -2.57
CA SER A 113 18.08 7.55 -4.03
C SER A 113 16.64 7.74 -4.50
N ILE A 114 15.67 7.10 -3.85
CA ILE A 114 14.25 7.27 -4.15
C ILE A 114 13.78 8.70 -3.80
N LYS A 115 14.21 9.21 -2.64
CA LYS A 115 13.88 10.59 -2.21
C LYS A 115 14.39 11.68 -3.16
N LYS A 116 15.46 11.40 -3.92
CA LYS A 116 15.97 12.32 -4.95
C LYS A 116 15.07 12.34 -6.18
N ILE A 117 14.51 11.20 -6.60
CA ILE A 117 13.80 11.09 -7.88
C ILE A 117 12.28 11.27 -7.77
N ALA A 118 11.69 10.96 -6.62
CA ALA A 118 10.25 11.01 -6.43
C ALA A 118 9.79 12.34 -5.79
N PRO A 119 8.67 12.93 -6.25
CA PRO A 119 8.05 14.07 -5.58
C PRO A 119 7.65 13.73 -4.14
N LYS A 120 7.69 14.72 -3.25
CA LYS A 120 7.38 14.53 -1.82
C LYS A 120 6.01 13.92 -1.60
N GLU A 121 4.99 14.35 -2.34
CA GLU A 121 3.62 13.87 -2.22
C GLU A 121 3.50 12.37 -2.57
N ILE A 122 4.30 11.89 -3.52
CA ILE A 122 4.36 10.47 -3.89
C ILE A 122 5.05 9.67 -2.76
N ILE A 123 6.17 10.18 -2.25
CA ILE A 123 6.90 9.56 -1.14
C ILE A 123 6.02 9.48 0.10
N ASP A 124 5.34 10.57 0.45
CA ASP A 124 4.52 10.66 1.66
C ASP A 124 3.36 9.64 1.60
N ALA A 125 2.68 9.53 0.46
CA ALA A 125 1.60 8.55 0.28
C ALA A 125 2.10 7.10 0.35
N ASN A 126 3.20 6.80 -0.37
CA ASN A 126 3.82 5.47 -0.35
C ASN A 126 4.29 5.09 1.06
N ALA A 127 5.05 5.97 1.70
CA ALA A 127 5.63 5.72 3.01
C ALA A 127 4.58 5.62 4.11
N SER A 128 3.44 6.32 3.98
CA SER A 128 2.30 6.19 4.88
C SER A 128 1.73 4.76 4.87
N MET A 129 1.44 4.23 3.68
CA MET A 129 0.92 2.87 3.52
C MET A 129 1.94 1.81 3.92
N SER A 130 3.20 1.98 3.53
CA SER A 130 4.31 1.10 3.95
C SER A 130 4.54 1.14 5.46
N SER A 131 4.37 2.29 6.11
CA SER A 131 4.45 2.41 7.57
C SER A 131 3.38 1.57 8.26
N ALA A 132 2.13 1.60 7.77
CA ALA A 132 1.06 0.74 8.31
C ALA A 132 1.40 -0.74 8.17
N PHE A 133 1.86 -1.15 6.98
CA PHE A 133 2.24 -2.55 6.72
C PHE A 133 3.40 -3.02 7.61
N THR A 134 4.45 -2.20 7.76
CA THR A 134 5.60 -2.55 8.63
C THR A 134 5.24 -2.58 10.11
N GLN A 135 4.39 -1.66 10.59
CA GLN A 135 3.88 -1.67 11.96
C GLN A 135 3.03 -2.91 12.25
N PHE A 136 2.15 -3.30 11.34
CA PHE A 136 1.35 -4.52 11.49
C PHE A 136 2.19 -5.77 11.73
N TRP A 137 3.27 -5.93 10.97
CA TRP A 137 4.19 -7.07 11.13
C TRP A 137 5.08 -6.94 12.35
N ALA A 138 5.53 -5.72 12.67
CA ALA A 138 6.25 -5.44 13.90
C ALA A 138 5.44 -5.88 15.13
N ASP A 139 4.15 -5.56 15.15
CA ASP A 139 3.26 -5.93 16.25
C ASP A 139 2.95 -7.44 16.25
N LEU A 140 2.63 -8.03 15.09
CA LEU A 140 2.33 -9.45 15.00
C LEU A 140 3.49 -10.34 15.45
N TRP A 141 4.72 -10.00 15.04
CA TRP A 141 5.90 -10.79 15.36
C TRP A 141 6.59 -10.35 16.65
N ASN A 142 6.09 -9.32 17.32
CA ASN A 142 6.72 -8.69 18.48
C ASN A 142 8.17 -8.25 18.17
N GLU A 143 8.36 -7.66 17.00
CA GLU A 143 9.63 -7.20 16.45
C GLU A 143 9.55 -5.69 16.11
N PRO A 144 9.57 -4.80 17.11
CA PRO A 144 9.38 -3.35 16.91
C PRO A 144 10.42 -2.74 15.97
N ALA A 145 11.61 -3.36 15.84
CA ALA A 145 12.68 -2.92 14.96
C ALA A 145 12.26 -2.82 13.48
N LEU A 146 11.26 -3.59 13.04
CA LEU A 146 10.78 -3.59 11.66
C LEU A 146 10.14 -2.25 11.24
N SER A 147 9.54 -1.52 12.19
CA SER A 147 8.88 -0.23 11.94
C SER A 147 9.76 0.98 12.27
N THR A 148 10.95 0.77 12.85
CA THR A 148 11.89 1.83 13.24
C THR A 148 12.24 2.78 12.08
N PRO A 149 12.53 2.31 10.84
CA PRO A 149 12.87 3.22 9.74
C PRO A 149 11.75 4.21 9.41
N PHE A 150 10.50 3.75 9.38
CA PHE A 150 9.33 4.60 9.12
C PHE A 150 9.03 5.54 10.29
N THR A 151 9.24 5.05 11.53
CA THR A 151 9.11 5.88 12.74
C THR A 151 10.12 7.02 12.74
N ALA A 152 11.40 6.73 12.46
CA ALA A 152 12.45 7.74 12.36
C ALA A 152 12.20 8.73 11.21
N ALA A 153 11.55 8.29 10.13
CA ALA A 153 11.14 9.14 9.03
C ALA A 153 9.84 9.93 9.28
N GLY A 154 9.20 9.76 10.44
CA GLY A 154 8.01 10.52 10.86
C GLY A 154 6.66 9.93 10.41
N TYR A 155 6.64 8.74 9.82
CA TYR A 155 5.40 8.12 9.31
C TYR A 155 4.65 7.28 10.34
N LYS A 156 5.15 7.17 11.57
CA LYS A 156 4.50 6.38 12.61
C LYS A 156 3.02 6.74 12.83
N PRO A 157 2.65 8.01 13.06
CA PRO A 157 1.27 8.38 13.37
C PRO A 157 0.28 8.08 12.25
N ILE A 158 0.69 8.25 10.99
CA ILE A 158 -0.19 7.93 9.85
C ILE A 158 -0.32 6.41 9.67
N GLY A 159 0.75 5.64 9.90
CA GLY A 159 0.67 4.18 9.93
C GLY A 159 -0.31 3.67 10.98
N GLU A 160 -0.25 4.20 12.21
CA GLU A 160 -1.16 3.85 13.31
C GLU A 160 -2.61 4.20 12.95
N LYS A 161 -2.84 5.37 12.32
CA LYS A 161 -4.17 5.76 11.84
C LYS A 161 -4.72 4.79 10.81
N LEU A 162 -3.92 4.33 9.85
CA LEU A 162 -4.34 3.35 8.84
C LEU A 162 -4.65 1.98 9.47
N LEU A 163 -3.86 1.55 10.46
CA LEU A 163 -4.17 0.32 11.21
C LEU A 163 -5.43 0.45 12.07
N ALA A 164 -5.69 1.62 12.64
CA ALA A 164 -6.94 1.89 13.35
C ALA A 164 -8.15 1.84 12.40
N LEU A 165 -8.02 2.28 11.14
CA LEU A 165 -9.07 2.08 10.13
C LEU A 165 -9.28 0.60 9.84
N ASN A 166 -8.20 -0.19 9.69
CA ASN A 166 -8.30 -1.63 9.51
C ASN A 166 -9.03 -2.34 10.67
N ALA A 167 -8.81 -1.90 11.91
CA ALA A 167 -9.43 -2.49 13.10
C ALA A 167 -10.87 -2.01 13.35
N SER A 168 -11.20 -0.77 12.99
CA SER A 168 -12.52 -0.17 13.23
C SER A 168 -13.56 -0.53 12.17
N ILE A 169 -13.13 -0.74 10.92
CA ILE A 169 -13.99 -1.22 9.84
C ILE A 169 -14.05 -2.74 9.93
N ALA A 170 -15.27 -3.30 9.96
CA ALA A 170 -15.45 -4.75 10.12
C ALA A 170 -14.64 -5.54 9.09
N ASP A 171 -14.03 -6.64 9.54
CA ASP A 171 -13.32 -7.58 8.66
C ASP A 171 -14.33 -8.47 7.93
N ASP A 172 -15.07 -7.83 7.03
CA ASP A 172 -16.10 -8.41 6.17
C ASP A 172 -15.76 -7.99 4.73
N PRO A 173 -15.78 -8.90 3.75
CA PRO A 173 -15.54 -8.54 2.36
C PRO A 173 -16.45 -7.42 1.83
N ASN A 174 -17.67 -7.28 2.34
CA ASN A 174 -18.58 -6.18 2.02
C ASN A 174 -18.06 -4.81 2.44
N LYS A 175 -17.08 -4.77 3.34
CA LYS A 175 -16.46 -3.57 3.90
C LYS A 175 -15.10 -3.25 3.30
N ASP A 176 -14.58 -4.07 2.38
CA ASP A 176 -13.28 -3.84 1.74
C ASP A 176 -13.26 -2.55 0.91
N ARG A 177 -14.38 -2.21 0.27
CA ARG A 177 -14.56 -0.95 -0.46
C ARG A 177 -14.40 0.25 0.45
N GLU A 178 -15.12 0.24 1.57
CA GLU A 178 -15.10 1.28 2.59
C GLU A 178 -13.69 1.46 3.17
N LEU A 179 -12.99 0.36 3.40
CA LEU A 179 -11.63 0.38 3.91
C LEU A 179 -10.65 1.04 2.94
N ILE A 180 -10.68 0.65 1.66
CA ILE A 180 -9.80 1.22 0.63
C ILE A 180 -10.06 2.71 0.44
N GLU A 181 -11.33 3.14 0.40
CA GLU A 181 -11.67 4.56 0.29
C GLU A 181 -11.22 5.35 1.51
N SER A 182 -11.31 4.76 2.70
CA SER A 182 -10.86 5.39 3.95
C SER A 182 -9.33 5.55 3.97
N TRP A 183 -8.58 4.55 3.50
CA TRP A 183 -7.13 4.65 3.32
C TRP A 183 -6.78 5.72 2.29
N ALA A 184 -7.46 5.75 1.14
CA ALA A 184 -7.22 6.73 0.08
C ALA A 184 -7.39 8.17 0.60
N LYS A 185 -8.46 8.42 1.36
CA LYS A 185 -8.71 9.73 2.00
C LYS A 185 -7.65 10.04 3.07
N ALA A 186 -7.29 9.06 3.90
CA ALA A 186 -6.34 9.27 4.99
C ALA A 186 -4.94 9.66 4.49
N VAL A 187 -4.49 9.12 3.35
CA VAL A 187 -3.20 9.47 2.72
C VAL A 187 -3.34 10.56 1.65
N GLY A 188 -4.55 11.06 1.40
CA GLY A 188 -4.85 12.17 0.49
C GLY A 188 -4.81 11.83 -1.00
N ILE A 189 -4.85 10.55 -1.39
CA ILE A 189 -4.83 10.12 -2.80
C ILE A 189 -6.21 9.77 -3.36
N ASP A 190 -7.28 10.02 -2.62
CA ASP A 190 -8.67 9.92 -3.08
C ASP A 190 -8.99 10.91 -4.22
N ARG A 191 -8.18 11.97 -4.38
CA ARG A 191 -8.21 12.83 -5.58
C ARG A 191 -7.73 12.14 -6.85
N TRP A 192 -7.02 11.01 -6.73
CA TRP A 192 -6.42 10.27 -7.85
C TRP A 192 -7.06 8.92 -8.09
N PHE A 193 -7.64 8.31 -7.06
CA PHE A 193 -8.23 6.98 -7.14
C PHE A 193 -9.67 6.99 -6.62
N GLN A 194 -10.48 6.10 -7.17
CA GLN A 194 -11.84 5.84 -6.73
C GLN A 194 -12.17 4.37 -6.90
N THR A 195 -13.10 3.88 -6.09
CA THR A 195 -13.68 2.56 -6.34
C THR A 195 -14.80 2.70 -7.38
N VAL A 196 -14.92 1.73 -8.27
CA VAL A 196 -16.03 1.62 -9.24
C VAL A 196 -16.70 0.28 -9.06
N ALA A 197 -18.03 0.24 -9.20
CA ALA A 197 -18.76 -1.02 -9.07
C ALA A 197 -18.32 -2.01 -10.17
N ARG A 198 -18.23 -3.29 -9.81
CA ARG A 198 -17.82 -4.37 -10.70
C ARG A 198 -19.01 -5.15 -11.25
#